data_AF-A0A4R4W8J6-F1
#
_entry.id   AF-A0A4R4W8J6-F1
#
_cell.length_a   1.000
_cell.length_b   1.000
_cell.length_c   1.000
_cell.angle_alpha   90.00
_cell.angle_beta   90.00
_cell.angle_gamma   90.00
#
_symmetry.space_group_name_H-M   'P 1'
#
loop_
_entity.id
_entity.type
_entity.pdbx_description
1 polymer ?
#
loop_
_entity_poly.entity_id
_entity_poly.type
_entity_poly.pdbx_seq_one_letter_code
_entity_poly.pdbx_strand_id
1 'polypeptide(L)'
;MSTILTSSDTNAGRERVTSAPPLEHRLCAEVRSLAEKVNEGGFCASSHDDRWVAQGLTRRRARLLCEPCTVRDGCLRMTVIEEALSIYVYGGSVHSLHGARGGLLGSERACQVKALVEELKADEVRRKEESIGRVA
;
A
#
# COMPACT_ATOMS: atom_id res chain seq x y z
N MET A 1 36.97 15.16 -57.90
CA MET A 1 35.53 15.04 -57.60
C MET A 1 35.39 14.70 -56.14
N SER A 2 34.54 15.46 -55.45
CA SER A 2 34.27 15.44 -54.01
C SER A 2 32.87 14.87 -53.78
N THR A 3 32.68 13.98 -52.80
CA THR A 3 31.42 13.75 -52.05
C THR A 3 31.76 12.93 -50.79
N ILE A 4 31.95 13.59 -49.64
CA ILE A 4 30.96 13.84 -48.56
C ILE A 4 30.68 12.59 -47.71
N LEU A 5 31.24 12.62 -46.51
CA LEU A 5 30.88 11.85 -45.32
C LEU A 5 29.40 12.04 -44.95
N THR A 6 28.70 10.97 -44.63
CA THR A 6 27.56 11.02 -43.71
C THR A 6 27.58 9.78 -42.82
N SER A 7 28.14 9.95 -41.63
CA SER A 7 27.88 9.08 -40.49
C SER A 7 26.40 9.20 -40.17
N SER A 8 25.66 8.09 -40.29
CA SER A 8 24.29 8.03 -39.77
C SER A 8 24.37 7.66 -38.30
N ASP A 9 24.25 8.69 -37.48
CA ASP A 9 23.67 8.73 -36.14
C ASP A 9 23.54 7.37 -35.43
N THR A 10 24.54 7.06 -34.63
CA THR A 10 24.33 6.29 -33.40
C THR A 10 23.44 7.11 -32.50
N ASN A 11 22.13 6.97 -32.68
CA ASN A 11 21.15 7.47 -31.73
C ASN A 11 21.38 6.67 -30.45
N ALA A 12 22.24 7.23 -29.59
CA ALA A 12 22.56 6.72 -28.28
C ALA A 12 21.23 6.39 -27.61
N GLY A 13 20.98 5.10 -27.43
CA GLY A 13 19.96 4.58 -26.56
C GLY A 13 20.27 5.11 -25.17
N ARG A 14 19.80 6.32 -24.91
CA ARG A 14 19.78 6.95 -23.60
C ARG A 14 18.85 6.04 -22.81
N GLU A 15 19.44 5.05 -22.15
CA GLU A 15 18.76 4.20 -21.19
C GLU A 15 17.97 5.15 -20.30
N ARG A 16 16.64 5.19 -20.50
CA ARG A 16 15.76 5.87 -19.57
C ARG A 16 15.89 5.06 -18.31
N VAL A 17 16.78 5.50 -17.42
CA VAL A 17 16.81 5.08 -16.02
C VAL A 17 15.46 5.50 -15.47
N THR A 18 14.47 4.63 -15.66
CA THR A 18 13.15 4.79 -15.09
C THR A 18 13.35 4.50 -13.61
N SER A 19 13.56 5.58 -12.84
CA SER A 19 13.52 5.48 -11.38
C SER A 19 12.25 4.71 -11.02
N ALA A 20 12.38 3.72 -10.14
CA ALA A 20 11.23 2.94 -9.68
C ALA A 20 10.09 3.89 -9.28
N PRO A 21 8.81 3.54 -9.54
CA PRO A 21 7.69 4.38 -9.17
C PRO A 21 7.66 4.63 -7.65
N PRO A 22 7.08 5.76 -7.18
CA PRO A 22 6.88 6.04 -5.76
C PRO A 22 6.27 4.87 -5.01
N LEU A 23 6.67 4.69 -3.75
CA LEU A 23 6.15 3.62 -2.90
C LEU A 23 4.62 3.67 -2.83
N GLU A 24 4.06 4.88 -2.68
CA GLU A 24 2.63 5.13 -2.73
C GLU A 24 1.96 4.51 -3.97
N HIS A 25 2.52 4.73 -5.16
CA HIS A 25 1.96 4.18 -6.41
C HIS A 25 1.97 2.65 -6.43
N ARG A 26 3.03 2.04 -5.89
CA ARG A 26 3.15 0.58 -5.78
C ARG A 26 2.12 0.01 -4.81
N LEU A 27 1.94 0.67 -3.66
CA LEU A 27 0.96 0.27 -2.65
C LEU A 27 -0.48 0.41 -3.17
N CYS A 28 -0.80 1.49 -3.90
CA CYS A 28 -2.09 1.65 -4.57
C CYS A 28 -2.35 0.54 -5.60
N ALA A 29 -1.33 0.09 -6.32
CA ALA A 29 -1.44 -1.05 -7.24
C ALA A 29 -1.65 -2.38 -6.49
N GLU A 30 -0.96 -2.56 -5.36
CA GLU A 30 -1.13 -3.73 -4.48
C GLU A 30 -2.56 -3.80 -3.92
N VAL A 31 -3.11 -2.68 -3.43
CA VAL A 31 -4.50 -2.60 -2.96
C VAL A 31 -5.48 -3.02 -4.04
N ARG A 32 -5.34 -2.53 -5.28
CA ARG A 32 -6.22 -2.94 -6.39
C ARG A 32 -6.17 -4.46 -6.63
N SER A 33 -4.98 -5.04 -6.65
CA SER A 33 -4.82 -6.49 -6.85
C SER A 33 -5.36 -7.32 -5.68
N LEU A 34 -5.26 -6.82 -4.45
CA LEU A 34 -5.81 -7.49 -3.27
C LEU A 34 -7.32 -7.35 -3.19
N ALA A 35 -7.87 -6.19 -3.55
CA ALA A 35 -9.31 -5.92 -3.48
C ALA A 35 -10.11 -6.89 -4.35
N GLU A 36 -9.64 -7.20 -5.56
CA GLU A 36 -10.26 -8.21 -6.43
C GLU A 36 -10.38 -9.57 -5.71
N LYS A 37 -9.28 -10.05 -5.13
CA LYS A 37 -9.22 -11.35 -4.43
C LYS A 37 -10.05 -11.36 -3.14
N VAL A 38 -10.01 -10.26 -2.38
CA VAL A 38 -10.72 -10.15 -1.10
C VAL A 38 -12.22 -10.01 -1.30
N ASN A 39 -12.66 -9.29 -2.34
CA ASN A 39 -14.09 -9.15 -2.66
C ASN A 39 -14.71 -10.45 -3.14
N GLU A 40 -13.96 -11.26 -3.91
CA GLU A 40 -14.44 -12.55 -4.40
C GLU A 40 -14.38 -13.67 -3.34
N GLY A 41 -13.36 -13.66 -2.47
CA GLY A 41 -13.10 -14.74 -1.51
C GLY A 41 -13.44 -14.41 -0.05
N GLY A 42 -13.87 -13.19 0.25
CA GLY A 42 -14.07 -12.69 1.61
C GLY A 42 -15.29 -13.31 2.29
N PHE A 43 -15.07 -14.08 3.36
CA PHE A 43 -16.17 -14.64 4.17
C PHE A 43 -17.09 -13.55 4.75
N CYS A 44 -16.55 -12.36 5.03
CA CYS A 44 -17.32 -11.22 5.51
C CYS A 44 -18.01 -10.42 4.39
N ALA A 45 -17.60 -10.58 3.12
CA ALA A 45 -18.16 -9.81 2.01
C ALA A 45 -19.63 -10.18 1.72
N SER A 46 -20.01 -11.43 2.00
CA SER A 46 -21.40 -11.92 1.95
C SER A 46 -22.21 -11.64 3.22
N SER A 47 -21.58 -11.06 4.25
CA SER A 47 -22.17 -10.82 5.57
C SER A 47 -22.56 -9.34 5.69
N HIS A 48 -23.82 -8.98 5.46
CA HIS A 48 -24.39 -7.64 5.74
C HIS A 48 -24.50 -7.32 7.25
N ASP A 49 -23.62 -7.86 8.08
CA ASP A 49 -23.71 -7.83 9.54
C ASP A 49 -22.67 -6.88 10.13
N ASP A 50 -23.09 -5.90 10.93
CA ASP A 50 -22.21 -4.89 11.55
C ASP A 50 -21.26 -5.48 12.62
N ARG A 51 -21.34 -6.78 12.91
CA ARG A 51 -20.45 -7.47 13.88
C ARG A 51 -18.95 -7.28 13.66
N TRP A 52 -18.52 -6.89 12.46
CA TRP A 52 -17.09 -6.65 12.12
C TRP A 52 -16.61 -5.24 12.45
N VAL A 53 -17.55 -4.31 12.63
CA VAL A 53 -17.30 -2.88 12.92
C VAL A 53 -17.86 -2.44 14.28
N ALA A 54 -18.58 -3.33 14.97
CA ALA A 54 -19.15 -3.08 16.28
C ALA A 54 -18.09 -2.60 17.30
N GLN A 55 -18.43 -1.53 18.02
CA GLN A 55 -17.64 -1.06 19.16
C GLN A 55 -17.62 -2.14 20.26
N GLY A 56 -16.50 -2.26 20.98
CA GLY A 56 -16.36 -3.24 22.07
C GLY A 56 -16.05 -4.68 21.62
N LEU A 57 -15.64 -4.88 20.36
CA LEU A 57 -15.10 -6.16 19.90
C LEU A 57 -13.90 -6.60 20.76
N THR A 58 -13.97 -7.80 21.34
CA THR A 58 -12.82 -8.40 22.00
C THR A 58 -11.86 -9.01 20.98
N ARG A 59 -10.58 -9.11 21.34
CA ARG A 59 -9.55 -9.78 20.54
C ARG A 59 -9.98 -11.19 20.10
N ARG A 60 -10.54 -11.96 21.03
CA ARG A 60 -11.03 -13.31 20.78
C ARG A 60 -12.15 -13.32 19.72
N ARG A 61 -13.09 -12.38 19.81
CA ARG A 61 -14.21 -12.29 18.86
C ARG A 61 -13.74 -11.86 17.48
N ALA A 62 -12.85 -10.87 17.39
CA ALA A 62 -12.24 -10.46 16.12
C ALA A 62 -11.57 -11.65 15.41
N ARG A 63 -10.79 -12.45 16.15
CA ARG A 63 -10.15 -13.66 15.62
C ARG A 63 -11.16 -14.68 15.12
N LEU A 64 -12.15 -15.05 15.93
CA LEU A 64 -13.15 -16.07 15.58
C LEU A 64 -13.98 -15.68 14.35
N LEU A 65 -14.26 -14.40 14.18
CA LEU A 65 -14.97 -13.90 13.00
C LEU A 65 -14.16 -14.16 11.72
N CYS A 66 -12.84 -13.87 11.73
CA CYS A 66 -12.01 -13.99 10.54
C CYS A 66 -11.32 -15.36 10.35
N GLU A 67 -11.36 -16.25 11.35
CA GLU A 67 -10.72 -17.58 11.30
C GLU A 67 -11.14 -18.46 10.12
N PRO A 68 -12.42 -18.54 9.71
CA PRO A 68 -12.83 -19.35 8.56
C PRO A 68 -12.47 -18.71 7.20
N CYS A 69 -11.96 -17.48 7.18
CA CYS A 69 -11.73 -16.74 5.94
C CYS A 69 -10.37 -17.11 5.31
N THR A 70 -10.39 -17.69 4.11
CA THR A 70 -9.16 -18.10 3.39
C THR A 70 -8.35 -16.91 2.87
N VAL A 71 -9.00 -15.75 2.65
CA VAL A 71 -8.35 -14.50 2.20
C VAL A 71 -7.96 -13.58 3.35
N ARG A 72 -7.94 -14.08 4.60
CA ARG A 72 -7.69 -13.28 5.81
C ARG A 72 -6.40 -12.46 5.73
N ASP A 73 -5.32 -13.07 5.27
CA ASP A 73 -4.00 -12.42 5.24
C ASP A 73 -3.95 -11.32 4.17
N GLY A 74 -4.59 -11.56 3.02
CA GLY A 74 -4.77 -10.54 1.98
C GLY A 74 -5.63 -9.37 2.45
N CYS A 75 -6.71 -9.66 3.18
CA CYS A 75 -7.57 -8.65 3.81
C CYS A 75 -6.80 -7.80 4.83
N LEU A 76 -5.99 -8.45 5.69
CA LEU A 76 -5.15 -7.74 6.66
C LEU A 76 -4.16 -6.82 5.95
N ARG A 77 -3.46 -7.35 4.94
CA ARG A 77 -2.47 -6.58 4.18
C ARG A 77 -3.12 -5.38 3.48
N MET A 78 -4.24 -5.59 2.79
CA MET A 78 -4.99 -4.53 2.13
C MET A 78 -5.41 -3.44 3.12
N THR A 79 -5.98 -3.82 4.27
CA THR A 79 -6.38 -2.88 5.32
C THR A 79 -5.19 -2.07 5.83
N VAL A 80 -4.05 -2.72 6.12
CA VAL A 80 -2.85 -2.03 6.61
C VAL A 80 -2.36 -0.99 5.60
N ILE A 81 -2.40 -1.32 4.31
CA ILE A 81 -2.01 -0.39 3.25
C ILE A 81 -2.99 0.78 3.16
N GLU A 82 -4.29 0.52 3.12
CA GLU A 82 -5.32 1.57 3.02
C GLU A 82 -5.27 2.53 4.21
N GLU A 83 -5.13 2.00 5.44
CA GLU A 83 -5.00 2.80 6.65
C GLU A 83 -3.71 3.63 6.64
N ALA A 84 -2.58 3.05 6.21
CA ALA A 84 -1.31 3.76 6.12
C ALA A 84 -1.36 4.88 5.06
N LEU A 85 -1.91 4.60 3.88
CA LEU A 85 -2.10 5.59 2.82
C LEU A 85 -3.03 6.71 3.28
N SER A 86 -4.13 6.37 3.96
CA SER A 86 -5.06 7.37 4.50
C SER A 86 -4.38 8.30 5.50
N ILE A 87 -3.62 7.75 6.46
CA ILE A 87 -2.85 8.55 7.43
C ILE A 87 -1.77 9.40 6.74
N TYR A 88 -1.08 8.85 5.75
CA TYR A 88 -0.03 9.55 5.02
C TYR A 88 -0.59 10.74 4.22
N VAL A 89 -1.70 10.55 3.50
CA VAL A 89 -2.28 11.57 2.61
C VAL A 89 -3.13 12.59 3.37
N TYR A 90 -3.99 12.15 4.28
CA TYR A 90 -4.99 13.00 4.92
C TYR A 90 -4.65 13.36 6.37
N GLY A 91 -3.57 12.80 6.91
CA GLY A 91 -3.27 12.87 8.33
C GLY A 91 -4.14 11.92 9.17
N GLY A 92 -3.89 11.90 10.48
CA GLY A 92 -4.63 11.05 11.41
C GLY A 92 -3.71 10.36 12.42
N SER A 93 -4.27 9.38 13.13
CA SER A 93 -3.55 8.65 14.17
C SER A 93 -3.81 7.16 14.08
N VAL A 94 -2.77 6.37 14.31
CA VAL A 94 -2.88 4.91 14.47
C VAL A 94 -3.70 4.50 15.70
N HIS A 95 -4.02 5.46 16.59
CA HIS A 95 -4.94 5.25 17.70
C HIS A 95 -6.42 5.32 17.28
N SER A 96 -6.71 5.86 16.10
CA SER A 96 -8.05 5.94 15.52
C SER A 96 -8.44 4.70 14.70
N LEU A 97 -7.60 3.67 14.71
CA LEU A 97 -7.87 2.42 14.00
C LEU A 97 -8.92 1.61 14.78
N HIS A 98 -9.98 1.18 14.10
CA HIS A 98 -11.13 0.54 14.73
C HIS A 98 -11.59 -0.71 13.96
N GLY A 99 -12.42 -1.53 14.61
CA GLY A 99 -13.00 -2.74 14.02
C GLY A 99 -12.03 -3.90 13.86
N ALA A 100 -12.59 -5.05 13.49
CA ALA A 100 -11.86 -6.28 13.21
C ALA A 100 -11.56 -6.38 11.70
N ARG A 101 -10.28 -6.49 11.37
CA ARG A 101 -9.80 -6.68 9.99
C ARG A 101 -8.72 -7.74 9.99
N GLY A 102 -8.86 -8.75 9.13
CA GLY A 102 -7.93 -9.89 9.10
C GLY A 102 -7.77 -10.62 10.44
N GLY A 103 -8.77 -10.55 11.33
CA GLY A 103 -8.75 -11.15 12.67
C GLY A 103 -8.07 -10.31 13.74
N LEU A 104 -7.64 -9.08 13.41
CA LEU A 104 -6.97 -8.16 14.33
C LEU A 104 -7.83 -6.95 14.64
N LEU A 105 -7.77 -6.49 15.89
CA LEU A 105 -8.27 -5.17 16.28
C LEU A 105 -7.36 -4.05 15.77
N GLY A 106 -7.86 -2.82 15.74
CA GLY A 106 -7.09 -1.65 15.32
C GLY A 106 -5.78 -1.46 16.08
N SER A 107 -5.83 -1.63 17.41
CA SER A 107 -4.65 -1.55 18.27
C SER A 107 -3.59 -2.61 17.97
N GLU A 108 -3.99 -3.78 17.47
CA GLU A 108 -3.06 -4.87 17.17
C GLU A 108 -2.35 -4.67 15.82
N ARG A 109 -3.01 -4.06 14.85
CA ARG A 109 -2.41 -3.75 13.54
C ARG A 109 -1.74 -2.38 13.48
N ALA A 110 -1.94 -1.52 14.47
CA ALA A 110 -1.36 -0.18 14.56
C ALA A 110 0.17 -0.15 14.36
N CYS A 111 0.89 -1.16 14.84
CA CYS A 111 2.34 -1.26 14.64
C CYS A 111 2.71 -1.40 13.15
N GLN A 112 1.99 -2.23 12.40
CA GLN A 112 2.22 -2.46 10.97
C GLN A 112 1.87 -1.21 10.15
N VAL A 113 0.74 -0.56 10.49
CA VAL A 113 0.33 0.70 9.86
C VAL A 113 1.37 1.79 10.10
N LYS A 114 1.84 1.94 11.35
CA LYS A 114 2.87 2.93 11.69
C LYS A 114 4.15 2.71 10.91
N ALA A 115 4.63 1.46 10.83
CA ALA A 115 5.85 1.13 10.09
C ALA A 115 5.73 1.54 8.60
N LEU A 116 4.60 1.22 7.97
CA LEU A 116 4.37 1.54 6.56
C LEU A 116 4.24 3.06 6.31
N VAL A 117 3.65 3.81 7.25
CA VAL A 117 3.62 5.28 7.19
C VAL A 117 5.03 5.87 7.23
N GLU A 118 5.92 5.34 8.07
CA GLU A 118 7.31 5.81 8.13
C GLU A 118 8.10 5.44 6.87
N GLU A 119 7.84 4.27 6.26
CA GLU A 119 8.42 3.90 4.96
C GLU A 119 7.97 4.84 3.83
N LEU A 120 6.70 5.25 3.81
CA LEU A 120 6.17 6.21 2.85
C LEU A 120 6.86 7.57 2.97
N LYS A 121 6.99 8.10 4.19
CA LYS A 121 7.71 9.35 4.44
C LYS A 121 9.18 9.26 4.04
N ALA A 122 9.84 8.13 4.34
CA ALA A 122 11.23 7.92 3.97
C ALA A 122 11.43 7.83 2.44
N ASP A 123 10.52 7.20 1.70
CA ASP A 123 10.55 7.21 0.22
C ASP A 123 10.40 8.63 -0.33
N GLU A 124 9.48 9.43 0.24
CA GLU A 124 9.28 10.81 -0.17
C GLU A 124 10.54 11.67 0.05
N VAL A 125 11.15 11.58 1.24
CA VAL A 125 12.38 12.31 1.57
C VAL A 125 13.52 11.90 0.63
N ARG A 126 13.76 10.60 0.46
CA ARG A 126 14.81 10.10 -0.44
C ARG A 126 14.62 10.63 -1.87
N ARG A 127 13.39 10.63 -2.38
CA ARG A 127 13.10 11.13 -3.73
C ARG A 127 13.32 12.63 -3.86
N LYS A 128 12.99 13.41 -2.84
CA LYS A 128 13.30 14.84 -2.80
C LYS A 128 14.80 15.07 -2.85
N GLU A 129 15.58 14.33 -2.06
CA GLU A 129 17.05 14.41 -2.07
C GLU A 129 17.64 14.02 -3.43
N GLU A 130 17.18 12.91 -4.03
CA GLU A 130 17.59 12.48 -5.37
C GLU A 130 17.25 13.53 -6.44
N SER A 131 16.09 14.19 -6.32
CA SER A 131 15.69 15.24 -7.25
C SER A 131 16.58 16.48 -7.12
N ILE A 132 16.97 16.87 -5.91
CA ILE A 132 17.85 18.02 -5.69
C ILE A 132 19.27 17.70 -6.19
N GLY A 133 19.78 16.50 -5.88
CA GLY A 133 21.12 16.06 -6.30
C GLY A 133 21.27 15.86 -7.81
N ARG A 134 20.18 15.70 -8.56
CA ARG A 134 20.20 15.67 -10.04
C ARG A 134 20.16 17.06 -10.68
N VAL A 135 19.84 18.10 -9.92
CA VAL A 135 19.71 19.49 -10.40
C VAL A 135 20.97 20.33 -10.08
N ALA A 136 21.82 19.85 -9.18
CA ALA A 136 23.15 20.41 -8.87
C ALA A 136 24.22 19.93 -9.84
#